data_AF-A0A2T6CN06-F1
#
_entry.id   AF-A0A2T6CN06-F1
#
_cell.length_a   1.000
_cell.length_b   1.000
_cell.length_c   1.000
_cell.angle_alpha   90.00
_cell.angle_beta   90.00
_cell.angle_gamma   90.00
#
_symmetry.space_group_name_H-M   'P 1'
#
loop_
_entity.id
_entity.type
_entity.pdbx_description
1 polymer ?
#
loop_
_entity_poly.entity_id
_entity_poly.type
_entity_poly.pdbx_seq_one_letter_code
_entity_poly.pdbx_strand_id
1 'polypeptide(L)'
;MALAAYACRWLWLKSPYGRMACVVGIAVVGYQAWNAVFPPSSFYRDEFALRTGIAAPPSARFVFKHASFPDLHGDYAAECLFRVSKADYAWLARAAAIPADGEKRSEYGLYRSQAEAAYGGVLRAVVRGQIRARAGDQHGGWALLDDGKTVHFWFVQT
;
A
#
# COMPACT_ATOMS: atom_id res chain seq x y z
N MET A 1 10.70 -8.43 25.72
CA MET A 1 9.55 -8.12 26.60
C MET A 1 9.96 -7.80 28.04
N ALA A 2 10.68 -8.69 28.75
CA ALA A 2 11.03 -8.48 30.17
C ALA A 2 11.85 -7.22 30.49
N LEU A 3 12.84 -6.89 29.65
CA LEU A 3 13.69 -5.69 29.85
C LEU A 3 12.96 -4.36 29.64
N ALA A 4 12.08 -4.28 28.64
CA ALA A 4 11.28 -3.08 28.38
C ALA A 4 10.26 -2.84 29.51
N ALA A 5 9.60 -3.90 29.99
CA ALA A 5 8.71 -3.82 31.14
C ALA A 5 9.45 -3.41 32.42
N TYR A 6 10.66 -3.95 32.63
CA TYR A 6 11.52 -3.58 33.75
C TYR A 6 11.97 -2.11 33.67
N ALA A 7 12.40 -1.63 32.50
CA ALA A 7 12.80 -0.25 32.28
C ALA A 7 11.64 0.73 32.48
N CYS A 8 10.46 0.43 31.92
CA CYS A 8 9.25 1.23 32.14
C CYS A 8 8.86 1.28 33.61
N ARG A 9 8.89 0.15 34.32
CA ARG A 9 8.61 0.08 35.76
C ARG A 9 9.63 0.90 36.57
N TRP A 10 10.91 0.80 36.24
CA TRP A 10 11.98 1.54 36.91
C TRP A 10 11.82 3.06 36.72
N LEU A 11 11.57 3.51 35.48
CA LEU A 11 11.31 4.91 35.16
C LEU A 11 10.04 5.44 35.85
N TRP A 12 8.98 4.62 35.91
CA TRP A 12 7.70 5.00 36.52
C TRP A 12 7.80 5.26 38.03
N LEU A 13 8.66 4.51 38.72
CA LEU A 13 8.88 4.60 40.15
C LEU A 13 9.85 5.73 40.55
N LYS A 14 10.68 6.23 39.62
CA LYS A 14 11.77 7.17 39.93
C LYS A 14 11.31 8.62 40.05
N SER A 15 10.46 9.12 39.15
CA SER A 15 10.02 10.52 39.16
C SER A 15 8.80 10.77 38.28
N PRO A 16 8.05 11.88 38.46
CA PRO A 16 6.98 12.27 37.53
C PRO A 16 7.48 12.46 36.09
N TYR A 17 8.71 12.95 35.89
CA TYR A 17 9.34 13.03 34.57
C TYR A 17 9.62 11.65 33.96
N GLY A 18 9.98 10.67 34.79
CA GLY A 18 10.15 9.27 34.35
C GLY A 18 8.83 8.65 33.87
N ARG A 19 7.71 8.96 34.53
CA ARG A 19 6.37 8.56 34.06
C ARG A 19 6.04 9.17 32.71
N MET A 20 6.31 10.47 32.53
CA MET A 20 6.11 11.15 31.25
C MET A 20 6.94 10.51 30.13
N ALA A 21 8.22 10.19 30.39
CA ALA A 21 9.08 9.49 29.44
C ALA A 21 8.52 8.11 29.06
N CYS A 22 7.98 7.35 30.01
CA CYS A 22 7.31 6.06 29.72
C CYS A 22 6.09 6.23 28.84
N VAL A 23 5.22 7.19 29.13
CA VAL A 23 4.01 7.44 28.33
C VAL A 23 4.38 7.84 26.91
N VAL A 24 5.34 8.74 26.75
CA VAL A 24 5.85 9.14 25.43
C VAL A 24 6.46 7.94 24.70
N GLY A 25 7.28 7.13 25.38
CA GLY A 25 7.87 5.93 24.79
C GLY A 25 6.83 4.92 24.30
N ILE A 26 5.80 4.64 25.11
CA ILE A 26 4.68 3.77 24.71
C ILE A 26 3.93 4.37 23.52
N ALA A 27 3.66 5.69 23.54
CA ALA A 27 2.98 6.37 22.43
C ALA A 27 3.79 6.30 21.13
N VAL A 28 5.11 6.49 21.19
CA VAL A 28 6.01 6.37 20.03
C VAL A 28 6.00 4.95 19.48
N VAL A 29 6.15 3.92 20.33
CA VAL A 29 6.12 2.52 19.89
C VAL A 29 4.75 2.16 19.31
N GLY A 30 3.67 2.61 19.94
CA GLY A 30 2.30 2.43 19.44
C GLY A 30 2.08 3.09 18.08
N TYR A 31 2.60 4.29 17.89
CA TYR A 31 2.53 5.01 16.60
C TYR A 31 3.30 4.27 15.49
N GLN A 32 4.49 3.75 15.79
CA GLN A 32 5.27 2.98 14.83
C GLN A 32 4.58 1.66 14.47
N ALA A 33 4.04 0.95 15.46
CA ALA A 33 3.26 -0.27 15.22
C ALA A 33 2.01 0.01 14.39
N TRP A 34 1.31 1.11 14.66
CA TRP A 34 0.15 1.55 13.89
C TRP A 34 0.51 1.79 12.42
N ASN A 35 1.58 2.53 12.14
CA ASN A 35 2.02 2.79 10.77
C ASN A 35 2.49 1.52 10.05
N ALA A 36 3.04 0.54 10.76
CA ALA A 36 3.45 -0.73 10.19
C ALA A 36 2.24 -1.60 9.78
N VAL A 37 1.14 -1.54 10.55
CA VAL A 37 -0.10 -2.27 10.25
C VAL A 37 -0.97 -1.52 9.23
N PHE A 38 -0.97 -0.18 9.27
CA PHE A 38 -1.75 0.68 8.39
C PHE A 38 -0.85 1.69 7.67
N PRO A 39 -0.19 1.28 6.58
CA PRO A 39 0.77 2.14 5.90
C PRO A 39 0.14 3.47 5.44
N PRO A 40 0.89 4.58 5.58
CA PRO A 40 0.44 5.88 5.09
C PRO A 40 0.34 5.87 3.56
N SER A 41 -0.33 6.86 2.99
CA SER A 41 -0.48 6.94 1.54
C SER A 41 0.84 7.18 0.80
N SER A 42 1.88 7.72 1.47
CA SER A 42 3.22 7.85 0.91
C SER A 42 3.81 6.50 0.52
N PHE A 43 3.67 5.48 1.39
CA PHE A 43 4.10 4.11 1.10
C PHE A 43 3.60 3.61 -0.26
N TYR A 44 2.30 3.73 -0.51
CA TYR A 44 1.72 3.26 -1.78
C TYR A 44 2.16 4.10 -3.00
N ARG A 45 2.44 5.39 -2.82
CA ARG A 45 3.00 6.24 -3.89
C ARG A 45 4.41 5.81 -4.24
N ASP A 46 5.22 5.57 -3.22
CA ASP A 46 6.62 5.17 -3.35
C ASP A 46 6.70 3.78 -3.98
N GLU A 47 5.88 2.83 -3.53
CA GLU A 47 5.78 1.49 -4.11
C GLU A 47 5.29 1.51 -5.56
N PHE A 48 4.28 2.34 -5.87
CA PHE A 48 3.82 2.51 -7.25
C PHE A 48 4.95 3.02 -8.14
N ALA A 49 5.67 4.06 -7.70
CA ALA A 49 6.78 4.63 -8.47
C ALA A 49 7.95 3.66 -8.62
N LEU A 50 8.32 2.98 -7.54
CA LEU A 50 9.39 2.00 -7.52
C LEU A 50 9.10 0.83 -8.47
N ARG A 51 7.89 0.27 -8.39
CA ARG A 51 7.53 -0.94 -9.12
C ARG A 51 7.13 -0.68 -10.55
N THR A 52 6.43 0.40 -10.85
CA THR A 52 6.05 0.70 -12.25
C THR A 52 7.14 1.47 -12.99
N GLY A 53 8.02 2.17 -12.27
CA GLY A 53 8.91 3.18 -12.83
C GLY A 53 8.19 4.44 -13.32
N ILE A 54 6.90 4.59 -12.98
CA ILE A 54 6.06 5.73 -13.33
C ILE A 54 5.80 6.49 -12.03
N ALA A 55 6.11 7.79 -11.99
CA ALA A 55 5.84 8.60 -10.81
C ALA A 55 4.35 8.52 -10.41
N ALA A 56 4.07 8.41 -9.12
CA ALA A 56 2.69 8.41 -8.64
C ALA A 56 2.02 9.75 -9.03
N PRO A 57 0.80 9.73 -9.60
CA PRO A 57 0.13 10.96 -10.03
C PRO A 57 -0.05 11.95 -8.86
N PRO A 58 0.21 13.25 -9.07
CA PRO A 58 0.04 14.25 -8.02
C PRO A 58 -1.42 14.34 -7.55
N SER A 59 -2.37 14.10 -8.45
CA SER A 59 -3.80 14.10 -8.12
C SER A 59 -4.29 12.86 -7.39
N ALA A 60 -3.44 11.85 -7.15
CA ALA A 60 -3.86 10.58 -6.57
C ALA A 60 -4.52 10.76 -5.20
N ARG A 61 -5.75 10.28 -5.05
CA ARG A 61 -6.50 10.24 -3.80
C ARG A 61 -6.88 8.80 -3.50
N PHE A 62 -6.24 8.22 -2.48
CA PHE A 62 -6.44 6.83 -2.11
C PHE A 62 -7.85 6.61 -1.55
N VAL A 63 -8.57 5.65 -2.11
CA VAL A 63 -9.89 5.21 -1.65
C VAL A 63 -9.84 3.84 -0.99
N PHE A 64 -8.82 3.03 -1.30
CA PHE A 64 -8.55 1.76 -0.65
C PHE A 64 -7.03 1.57 -0.50
N LYS A 65 -6.62 1.00 0.62
CA LYS A 65 -5.22 0.72 0.97
C LYS A 65 -5.19 -0.49 1.89
N HIS A 66 -4.48 -1.54 1.49
CA HIS A 66 -4.20 -2.68 2.34
C HIS A 66 -2.78 -3.18 2.07
N ALA A 67 -2.08 -3.63 3.11
CA ALA A 67 -0.80 -4.30 2.99
C ALA A 67 -0.73 -5.43 4.04
N SER A 68 -0.03 -6.51 3.73
CA SER A 68 0.36 -7.48 4.75
C SER A 68 1.53 -6.93 5.55
N PHE A 69 1.67 -7.42 6.78
CA PHE A 69 2.89 -7.17 7.53
C PHE A 69 4.06 -7.89 6.83
N PRO A 70 5.23 -7.26 6.67
CA PRO A 70 6.40 -7.92 6.10
C PRO A 70 6.86 -9.06 6.99
N ASP A 71 7.18 -10.20 6.38
CA ASP A 71 7.77 -11.30 7.11
C ASP A 71 9.25 -11.01 7.48
N LEU A 72 9.95 -11.99 8.07
CA LEU A 72 11.35 -11.82 8.46
C LEU A 72 12.30 -11.61 7.26
N HIS A 73 11.89 -12.02 6.06
CA HIS A 73 12.63 -11.87 4.81
C HIS A 73 12.25 -10.58 4.06
N GLY A 74 11.21 -9.89 4.54
CA GLY A 74 10.71 -8.66 3.91
C GLY A 74 9.67 -8.95 2.83
N ASP A 75 9.05 -10.13 2.85
CA ASP A 75 8.01 -10.55 1.93
C ASP A 75 6.67 -10.00 2.37
N TYR A 76 5.96 -9.39 1.43
CA TYR A 76 4.66 -8.81 1.70
C TYR A 76 3.87 -8.58 0.41
N ALA A 77 2.56 -8.43 0.59
CA ALA A 77 1.64 -8.02 -0.45
C ALA A 77 1.04 -6.66 -0.12
N ALA A 78 0.78 -5.87 -1.15
CA ALA A 78 0.03 -4.64 -1.00
C ALA A 78 -0.93 -4.44 -2.16
N GLU A 79 -2.05 -3.78 -1.85
CA GLU A 79 -3.08 -3.44 -2.81
C GLU A 79 -3.69 -2.09 -2.47
N CYS A 80 -3.91 -1.27 -3.48
CA CYS A 80 -4.57 0.01 -3.30
C CYS A 80 -5.42 0.42 -4.51
N LEU A 81 -6.39 1.27 -4.22
CA LEU A 81 -7.16 2.00 -5.22
C LEU A 81 -6.95 3.48 -4.96
N PHE A 82 -6.68 4.23 -6.02
CA PHE A 82 -6.61 5.68 -5.94
C PHE A 82 -7.29 6.32 -7.14
N ARG A 83 -7.98 7.43 -6.87
CA ARG A 83 -8.60 8.27 -7.88
C ARG A 83 -7.63 9.31 -8.38
N VAL A 84 -7.67 9.61 -9.66
CA VAL A 84 -6.82 10.58 -10.33
C VAL A 84 -7.67 11.56 -11.15
N SER A 85 -7.06 12.68 -11.54
CA SER A 85 -7.66 13.59 -12.50
C SER A 85 -7.77 12.93 -13.88
N LYS A 86 -8.66 13.44 -14.74
CA LYS A 86 -8.80 12.96 -16.12
C LYS A 86 -7.50 13.10 -16.92
N ALA A 87 -6.71 14.15 -16.66
CA ALA A 87 -5.42 14.37 -17.30
C ALA A 87 -4.40 13.30 -16.91
N ASP A 88 -4.30 12.99 -15.61
CA ASP A 88 -3.41 11.95 -15.08
C ASP A 88 -3.86 10.56 -15.53
N TYR A 89 -5.16 10.29 -15.60
CA TYR A 89 -5.71 9.05 -16.13
C TYR A 89 -5.29 8.83 -17.58
N ALA A 90 -5.46 9.85 -18.43
CA ALA A 90 -5.07 9.77 -19.84
C ALA A 90 -3.54 9.66 -20.01
N TRP A 91 -2.77 10.30 -19.13
CA TRP A 91 -1.32 10.16 -19.10
C TRP A 91 -0.89 8.73 -18.75
N LEU A 92 -1.45 8.15 -17.68
CA LEU A 92 -1.23 6.75 -17.31
C LEU A 92 -1.62 5.79 -18.44
N ALA A 93 -2.74 6.03 -19.13
CA ALA A 93 -3.18 5.19 -20.23
C ALA A 93 -2.17 5.13 -21.37
N ARG A 94 -1.47 6.24 -21.65
CA ARG A 94 -0.39 6.30 -22.63
C ARG A 94 0.91 5.66 -22.14
N ALA A 95 1.14 5.70 -20.82
CA ALA A 95 2.33 5.11 -20.19
C ALA A 95 2.22 3.58 -20.03
N ALA A 96 1.01 3.04 -20.05
CA ALA A 96 0.77 1.61 -19.98
C ALA A 96 1.13 0.91 -21.30
N ALA A 97 1.92 -0.16 -21.21
CA ALA A 97 2.45 -0.87 -22.38
C ALA A 97 1.51 -1.96 -22.95
N ILE A 98 0.41 -2.31 -22.26
CA ILE A 98 -0.47 -3.43 -22.65
C ILE A 98 -1.95 -3.01 -22.56
N PRO A 99 -2.68 -2.92 -23.69
CA PRO A 99 -4.13 -2.76 -23.68
C PRO A 99 -4.77 -3.97 -23.00
N ALA A 100 -5.76 -3.76 -22.12
CA ALA A 100 -6.41 -4.89 -21.45
C ALA A 100 -7.24 -5.68 -22.46
N ASP A 101 -6.80 -6.89 -22.78
CA ASP A 101 -7.58 -7.90 -23.46
C ASP A 101 -8.55 -8.57 -22.47
N GLY A 102 -9.80 -8.71 -22.92
CA GLY A 102 -10.91 -9.13 -22.09
C GLY A 102 -10.70 -10.50 -21.46
N GLU A 103 -10.55 -10.48 -20.13
CA GLU A 103 -10.97 -11.50 -19.17
C GLU A 103 -10.47 -12.94 -19.40
N LYS A 104 -9.50 -13.39 -18.58
CA LYS A 104 -9.57 -14.69 -17.86
C LYS A 104 -8.45 -14.90 -16.82
N ARG A 105 -8.91 -15.06 -15.57
CA ARG A 105 -8.32 -15.72 -14.39
C ARG A 105 -7.06 -15.12 -13.70
N SER A 106 -7.33 -14.66 -12.46
CA SER A 106 -6.45 -14.39 -11.29
C SER A 106 -5.36 -13.31 -11.38
N GLU A 107 -5.74 -12.09 -11.79
CA GLU A 107 -4.81 -10.97 -11.97
C GLU A 107 -5.07 -9.79 -11.02
N TYR A 108 -5.64 -10.01 -9.84
CA TYR A 108 -5.85 -8.94 -8.86
C TYR A 108 -5.21 -9.31 -7.54
N GLY A 109 -4.89 -8.31 -6.72
CA GLY A 109 -4.19 -8.50 -5.45
C GLY A 109 -4.94 -9.39 -4.47
N LEU A 110 -4.24 -9.81 -3.42
CA LEU A 110 -4.77 -10.68 -2.37
C LEU A 110 -5.99 -10.09 -1.64
N TYR A 111 -6.25 -8.79 -1.79
CA TYR A 111 -7.31 -8.05 -1.11
C TYR A 111 -8.42 -7.58 -2.04
N ARG A 112 -8.57 -8.21 -3.23
CA ARG A 112 -9.57 -7.86 -4.25
C ARG A 112 -10.98 -7.65 -3.70
N SER A 113 -11.48 -8.57 -2.86
CA SER A 113 -12.85 -8.47 -2.33
C SER A 113 -13.06 -7.17 -1.55
N GLN A 114 -12.05 -6.75 -0.78
CA GLN A 114 -12.08 -5.51 -0.03
C GLN A 114 -11.93 -4.29 -0.95
N ALA A 115 -11.10 -4.40 -1.99
CA ALA A 115 -10.96 -3.37 -3.01
C ALA A 115 -12.26 -3.17 -3.80
N GLU A 116 -12.95 -4.24 -4.20
CA GLU A 116 -14.26 -4.22 -4.87
C GLU A 116 -15.33 -3.61 -3.97
N ALA A 117 -15.35 -3.97 -2.68
CA ALA A 117 -16.24 -3.36 -1.69
C ALA A 117 -15.99 -1.85 -1.54
N ALA A 118 -14.72 -1.42 -1.51
CA ALA A 118 -14.35 0.00 -1.44
C ALA A 118 -14.63 0.76 -2.75
N TYR A 119 -14.54 0.09 -3.89
CA TYR A 119 -14.89 0.65 -5.20
C TYR A 119 -16.41 0.77 -5.40
N GLY A 120 -17.18 -0.15 -4.82
CA GLY A 120 -18.63 -0.23 -4.97
C GLY A 120 -19.08 -1.15 -6.11
N GLY A 121 -18.23 -2.08 -6.55
CA GLY A 121 -18.53 -2.99 -7.65
C GLY A 121 -17.33 -3.81 -8.11
N VAL A 122 -17.51 -4.55 -9.20
CA VAL A 122 -16.45 -5.36 -9.81
C VAL A 122 -15.38 -4.45 -10.43
N LEU A 123 -14.11 -4.71 -10.13
CA LEU A 123 -12.99 -3.99 -10.76
C LEU A 123 -12.85 -4.45 -12.21
N ARG A 124 -13.18 -3.55 -13.14
CA ARG A 124 -13.08 -3.78 -14.60
C ARG A 124 -11.95 -2.94 -15.16
N ALA A 125 -10.85 -3.60 -15.52
CA ALA A 125 -9.69 -2.96 -16.12
C ALA A 125 -9.92 -2.67 -17.62
N VAL A 126 -9.56 -1.46 -18.06
CA VAL A 126 -9.54 -1.04 -19.48
C VAL A 126 -8.12 -1.02 -20.02
N VAL A 127 -7.15 -0.65 -19.19
CA VAL A 127 -5.73 -0.58 -19.56
C VAL A 127 -4.93 -1.20 -18.43
N ARG A 128 -3.87 -1.94 -18.77
CA ARG A 128 -3.01 -2.61 -17.79
C ARG A 128 -1.56 -2.20 -17.99
N GLY A 129 -0.87 -1.97 -16.89
CA GLY A 129 0.57 -1.82 -16.88
C GLY A 129 1.22 -2.90 -16.03
N GLN A 130 2.39 -3.33 -16.48
CA GLN A 130 3.22 -4.25 -15.71
C GLN A 130 4.08 -3.49 -14.71
N ILE A 131 4.48 -4.20 -13.66
CA ILE A 131 5.58 -3.77 -12.81
C ILE A 131 6.92 -4.19 -13.44
N ARG A 132 7.95 -3.39 -13.21
CA ARG A 132 9.35 -3.76 -13.42
C ARG A 132 9.69 -4.84 -12.41
N ALA A 133 9.68 -6.10 -12.85
CA ALA A 133 10.14 -7.19 -12.01
C ALA A 133 11.61 -6.96 -11.65
N ARG A 134 11.90 -6.79 -10.35
CA ARG A 134 13.28 -6.62 -9.86
C ARG A 134 14.00 -7.96 -9.72
N ALA A 135 13.24 -9.04 -9.50
CA ALA A 135 13.66 -10.44 -9.41
C ALA A 135 12.46 -11.35 -9.74
N GLY A 136 12.69 -12.66 -9.88
CA GLY A 136 11.67 -13.64 -10.30
C GLY A 136 10.56 -13.93 -9.27
N ASP A 137 10.63 -13.28 -8.11
CA ASP A 137 9.80 -13.44 -6.91
C ASP A 137 8.78 -12.29 -6.73
N GLN A 138 8.71 -11.37 -7.70
CA GLN A 138 7.78 -10.25 -7.66
C GLN A 138 6.65 -10.44 -8.68
N HIS A 139 5.42 -10.47 -8.18
CA HIS A 139 4.22 -10.57 -8.99
C HIS A 139 3.31 -9.39 -8.72
N GLY A 140 2.78 -8.76 -9.76
CA GLY A 140 1.89 -7.62 -9.56
C GLY A 140 1.61 -6.89 -10.85
N GLY A 141 0.80 -5.84 -10.72
CA GLY A 141 0.38 -5.03 -11.83
C GLY A 141 -0.38 -3.81 -11.36
N TRP A 142 -0.73 -3.00 -12.33
CA TRP A 142 -1.68 -1.92 -12.12
C TRP A 142 -2.61 -1.84 -13.32
N ALA A 143 -3.78 -1.28 -13.08
CA ALA A 143 -4.83 -1.17 -14.08
C ALA A 143 -5.57 0.15 -13.94
N LEU A 144 -5.98 0.69 -15.08
CA LEU A 144 -6.97 1.75 -15.16
C LEU A 144 -8.35 1.13 -15.24
N LEU A 145 -9.28 1.60 -14.40
CA LEU A 145 -10.64 1.08 -14.36
C LEU A 145 -11.57 1.80 -15.34
N ASP A 146 -12.66 1.13 -15.70
CA ASP A 146 -13.65 1.61 -16.67
C ASP A 146 -14.39 2.89 -16.29
N ASP A 147 -14.27 3.35 -15.05
CA ASP A 147 -14.82 4.64 -14.60
C ASP A 147 -14.05 5.88 -15.08
N GLY A 148 -12.90 5.70 -15.74
CA GLY A 148 -12.10 6.78 -16.31
C GLY A 148 -11.39 7.68 -15.28
N LYS A 149 -11.35 7.27 -14.01
CA LYS A 149 -10.76 8.07 -12.92
C LYS A 149 -10.07 7.25 -11.84
N THR A 150 -10.24 5.93 -11.81
CA THR A 150 -9.68 5.08 -10.77
C THR A 150 -8.56 4.21 -11.31
N VAL A 151 -7.51 4.10 -10.51
CA VAL A 151 -6.36 3.24 -10.74
C VAL A 151 -6.33 2.19 -9.65
N HIS A 152 -6.13 0.94 -10.06
CA HIS A 152 -5.90 -0.19 -9.20
C HIS A 152 -4.44 -0.61 -9.28
N PHE A 153 -3.80 -0.83 -8.14
CA PHE A 153 -2.41 -1.27 -8.07
C PHE A 153 -2.28 -2.37 -7.04
N TRP A 154 -1.60 -3.45 -7.40
CA TRP A 154 -1.35 -4.56 -6.50
C TRP A 154 0.01 -5.19 -6.78
N PHE A 155 0.61 -5.74 -5.75
CA PHE A 155 1.77 -6.60 -5.90
C PHE A 155 1.91 -7.55 -4.71
N VAL A 156 2.72 -8.58 -4.93
CA VAL A 156 3.21 -9.55 -3.98
C VAL A 156 4.71 -9.65 -4.20
N GLN A 157 5.46 -9.60 -3.12
CA GLN A 157 6.89 -9.87 -3.06
C GLN A 157 7.07 -11.09 -2.15
N THR A 158 7.69 -12.12 -2.69
CA THR A 158 8.09 -13.36 -2.02
C THR A 158 9.60 -13.56 -2.11
#